data_AF-A0A494WS71-F1
#
_entry.id   AF-A0A494WS71-F1
#
_cell.length_a   1.000
_cell.length_b   1.000
_cell.length_c   1.000
_cell.angle_alpha   90.00
_cell.angle_beta   90.00
_cell.angle_gamma   90.00
#
_symmetry.space_group_name_H-M   'P 1'
#
loop_
_entity.id
_entity.type
_entity.pdbx_description
1 polymer ?
#
loop_
_entity_poly.entity_id
_entity_poly.type
_entity_poly.pdbx_seq_one_letter_code
_entity_poly.pdbx_strand_id
1 'polypeptide(L)'
;MDVDKRIVEYLKEHNQEYMDLGKEVDKILDDYPILSQLLDKENAITLTEEQHKAYRKYIFLKEDMENLERSGRYLMGQADMIPYMIVMSQIERKLEKDNGNYKELKKTQKDLFMKGLRDGYKLAQILKEE
;
A
#
# COMPACT_ATOMS: atom_id res chain seq x y z
N MET A 1 7.04 -9.49 -1.53
CA MET A 1 7.24 -8.03 -1.38
C MET A 1 6.12 -7.57 -0.47
N ASP A 2 6.47 -6.94 0.64
CA ASP A 2 5.50 -6.46 1.63
C ASP A 2 4.54 -5.45 0.98
N VAL A 3 3.24 -5.53 1.28
CA VAL A 3 2.22 -4.62 0.73
C VAL A 3 2.53 -3.19 1.17
N ASP A 4 2.99 -3.03 2.41
CA ASP A 4 3.37 -1.73 2.95
C ASP A 4 4.51 -1.11 2.14
N LYS A 5 5.52 -1.91 1.79
CA LYS A 5 6.65 -1.45 0.98
C LYS A 5 6.21 -0.99 -0.42
N ARG A 6 5.32 -1.73 -1.07
CA ARG A 6 4.79 -1.39 -2.40
C ARG A 6 4.03 -0.06 -2.39
N ILE A 7 3.22 0.17 -1.34
CA ILE A 7 2.47 1.42 -1.19
C ILE A 7 3.41 2.60 -1.00
N VAL A 8 4.41 2.46 -0.13
CA VAL A 8 5.40 3.52 0.10
C VAL A 8 6.19 3.82 -1.16
N GLU A 9 6.65 2.79 -1.90
CA GLU A 9 7.34 2.97 -3.19
C GLU A 9 6.46 3.74 -4.18
N TYR A 10 5.21 3.30 -4.38
CA TYR A 10 4.26 3.95 -5.28
C TYR A 10 3.98 5.41 -4.90
N LEU A 11 3.75 5.70 -3.61
CA LEU A 11 3.49 7.06 -3.16
C LEU A 11 4.69 7.98 -3.35
N LYS A 12 5.92 7.46 -3.20
CA LYS A 12 7.15 8.22 -3.45
C LYS A 12 7.36 8.56 -4.93
N GLU A 13 6.83 7.74 -5.83
CA GLU A 13 7.00 7.92 -7.28
C GLU A 13 5.87 8.76 -7.90
N HIS A 14 4.65 8.65 -7.37
CA HIS A 14 3.46 9.17 -8.06
C HIS A 14 2.60 10.13 -7.22
N ASN A 15 2.88 10.33 -5.92
CA ASN A 15 2.08 11.21 -5.07
C ASN A 15 2.89 12.44 -4.61
N GLN A 16 2.64 13.58 -5.25
CA GLN A 16 3.32 14.84 -4.97
C GLN A 16 3.14 15.32 -3.52
N GLU A 17 1.93 15.17 -2.96
CA GLU A 17 1.64 15.55 -1.58
C GLU A 17 2.48 14.73 -0.59
N TYR A 18 2.54 13.40 -0.78
CA TYR A 18 3.36 12.51 0.02
C TYR A 18 4.86 12.86 -0.05
N MET A 19 5.35 13.18 -1.25
CA MET A 19 6.74 13.61 -1.45
C MET A 19 7.04 14.92 -0.71
N ASP A 20 6.13 15.89 -0.75
CA ASP A 20 6.33 17.19 -0.12
C ASP A 20 6.23 17.10 1.41
N LEU A 21 5.29 16.30 1.94
CA LEU A 21 5.25 15.94 3.36
C LEU A 21 6.57 15.29 3.80
N GLY A 22 7.11 14.36 3.00
CA GLY A 22 8.40 13.71 3.25
C GLY A 22 9.55 14.72 3.36
N LYS A 23 9.65 15.66 2.41
CA LYS A 23 10.67 16.73 2.47
C LYS A 23 10.54 17.62 3.70
N GLU A 24 9.31 17.93 4.11
CA GLU A 24 9.09 18.71 5.33
C GLU A 24 9.49 17.94 6.60
N VAL A 25 9.23 16.64 6.64
CA VAL A 25 9.69 15.76 7.71
C VAL A 25 11.21 15.73 7.77
N ASP A 26 11.88 15.49 6.64
CA ASP A 26 13.34 15.45 6.55
C ASP A 26 13.95 16.77 7.03
N LYS A 27 13.39 17.91 6.59
CA LYS A 27 13.83 19.23 7.04
C LYS A 27 13.70 19.42 8.55
N ILE A 28 12.62 18.96 9.17
CA ILE A 28 12.46 19.08 10.63
C ILE A 28 13.50 18.24 11.37
N LEU A 29 13.82 17.05 10.87
CA LEU A 29 14.83 16.19 11.49
C LEU A 29 16.25 16.74 11.30
N ASP A 30 16.53 17.38 10.18
CA ASP A 30 17.79 18.09 9.92
C ASP A 30 17.95 19.32 10.83
N ASP A 31 16.90 20.14 10.96
CA ASP A 31 16.88 21.35 11.80
C ASP A 31 16.92 20.99 13.30
N TYR A 32 16.33 19.85 13.69
CA TYR A 32 16.24 19.40 15.09
C TYR A 32 16.64 17.93 15.28
N PRO A 33 17.95 17.58 15.23
CA PRO A 33 18.43 16.20 15.35
C PRO A 33 18.08 15.50 16.68
N ILE A 34 17.70 16.28 17.70
CA ILE A 34 17.20 15.76 18.98
C ILE A 34 15.88 14.98 18.79
N LEU A 35 15.09 15.30 17.77
CA LEU A 35 13.82 14.64 17.49
C LEU A 35 14.01 13.21 16.98
N SER A 36 15.07 12.94 16.21
CA SER A 36 15.44 11.57 15.83
C SER A 36 15.77 10.72 17.06
N GLN A 37 16.39 11.33 18.08
CA GLN A 37 16.75 10.62 19.31
C GLN A 37 15.54 10.24 20.17
N LEU A 38 14.40 10.93 20.02
CA LEU A 38 13.15 10.55 20.71
C LEU A 38 12.63 9.17 20.28
N LEU A 39 12.97 8.74 19.07
CA LEU A 39 12.52 7.45 18.52
C LEU A 39 13.46 6.31 18.92
N ASP A 40 14.75 6.62 19.11
CA ASP A 40 15.81 5.60 19.19
C ASP A 40 16.41 5.41 20.60
N LYS A 41 16.17 6.32 21.55
CA LYS A 41 16.82 6.29 22.87
C LYS A 41 15.83 6.14 24.02
N GLU A 42 16.17 5.30 25.00
CA GLU A 42 15.39 5.08 26.23
C GLU A 42 15.67 6.07 27.36
N ASN A 43 16.59 7.04 27.15
CA ASN A 43 16.96 8.01 28.18
C ASN A 43 15.99 9.20 28.20
N ALA A 44 15.93 9.89 29.35
CA ALA A 44 15.15 11.13 29.47
C ALA A 44 15.66 12.21 28.49
N ILE A 45 14.73 12.80 27.73
CA ILE A 45 14.98 13.88 26.79
C ILE A 45 14.17 15.10 27.23
N THR A 46 14.78 16.28 27.25
CA THR A 46 14.11 17.56 27.51
C THR A 46 14.09 18.36 26.22
N LEU A 47 12.91 18.86 25.85
CA LEU A 47 12.72 19.71 24.67
C LEU A 47 12.58 21.17 25.10
N THR A 48 13.18 22.07 24.34
CA THR A 48 12.85 23.50 24.39
C THR A 48 11.46 23.74 23.82
N GLU A 49 10.90 24.94 24.02
CA GLU A 49 9.60 25.31 23.45
C GLU A 49 9.59 25.21 21.92
N GLU A 50 10.67 25.65 21.27
CA GLU A 50 10.85 25.55 19.82
C GLU A 50 10.91 24.09 19.35
N GLN A 51 11.69 23.25 20.05
CA GLN A 51 11.80 21.82 19.74
C GLN A 51 10.47 21.09 19.95
N HIS A 52 9.71 21.44 21.00
CA HIS A 52 8.38 20.88 21.23
C HIS A 52 7.39 21.30 20.12
N LYS A 53 7.45 22.56 19.66
CA LYS A 53 6.64 23.03 18.53
C LYS A 53 7.00 22.29 17.23
N ALA A 54 8.29 22.10 16.97
CA ALA A 54 8.78 21.33 15.84
C ALA A 54 8.34 19.86 15.92
N TYR A 55 8.40 19.24 17.10
CA TYR A 55 7.93 17.89 17.34
C TYR A 55 6.43 17.72 17.06
N ARG A 56 5.59 18.68 17.51
CA ARG A 56 4.16 18.65 17.17
C ARG A 56 3.94 18.70 15.65
N LYS A 57 4.67 19.57 14.95
CA LYS A 57 4.60 19.64 13.48
C LYS A 57 5.00 18.30 12.85
N TYR A 58 6.10 17.71 13.30
CA TYR A 58 6.56 16.38 12.86
C TYR A 58 5.48 15.31 13.03
N ILE A 59 4.81 15.22 14.19
CA ILE A 59 3.74 14.25 14.42
C ILE A 59 2.61 14.42 13.40
N PHE A 60 2.12 15.64 13.20
CA PHE A 60 1.03 15.88 12.27
C PHE A 60 1.41 15.52 10.82
N LEU A 61 2.61 15.88 10.38
CA LEU A 61 3.09 15.50 9.04
C LEU A 61 3.18 13.97 8.89
N LYS A 62 3.65 13.27 9.93
CA LYS A 62 3.69 11.80 9.92
C LYS A 62 2.30 11.17 9.90
N GLU A 63 1.33 11.76 10.58
CA GLU A 63 -0.07 11.33 10.54
C GLU A 63 -0.68 11.51 9.15
N ASP A 64 -0.42 12.65 8.50
CA ASP A 64 -0.88 12.90 7.13
C ASP A 64 -0.29 11.89 6.13
N MET A 65 1.01 11.60 6.23
CA MET A 65 1.66 10.55 5.44
C MET A 65 1.02 9.17 5.68
N GLU A 66 0.77 8.81 6.94
CA GLU A 66 0.12 7.54 7.32
C GLU A 66 -1.31 7.44 6.77
N ASN A 67 -2.05 8.56 6.72
CA ASN A 67 -3.38 8.61 6.14
C ASN A 67 -3.37 8.36 4.62
N LEU A 68 -2.36 8.90 3.91
CA LEU A 68 -2.14 8.62 2.50
C LEU A 68 -1.78 7.14 2.27
N GLU A 69 -0.88 6.59 3.08
CA GLU A 69 -0.52 5.17 3.04
C GLU A 69 -1.73 4.26 3.31
N ARG A 70 -2.55 4.61 4.31
CA ARG A 70 -3.78 3.86 4.64
C ARG A 70 -4.78 3.88 3.49
N SER A 71 -4.94 5.04 2.83
CA SER A 71 -5.79 5.17 1.65
C SER A 71 -5.25 4.34 0.48
N GLY A 72 -3.94 4.37 0.27
CA GLY A 72 -3.25 3.55 -0.72
C GLY A 72 -3.46 2.05 -0.48
N ARG A 73 -3.32 1.58 0.76
CA ARG A 73 -3.58 0.17 1.14
C ARG A 73 -5.01 -0.25 0.82
N TYR A 74 -5.99 0.60 1.11
CA TYR A 74 -7.40 0.31 0.81
C TYR A 74 -7.63 0.13 -0.69
N LEU A 75 -7.13 1.06 -1.51
CA LEU A 75 -7.28 1.02 -2.97
C LEU A 75 -6.51 -0.14 -3.60
N MET A 76 -5.29 -0.42 -3.14
CA MET A 76 -4.51 -1.57 -3.63
C MET A 76 -5.20 -2.89 -3.27
N GLY A 77 -5.78 -2.99 -2.06
CA GLY A 77 -6.60 -4.14 -1.69
C GLY A 77 -7.80 -4.34 -2.63
N GLN A 78 -8.46 -3.25 -3.05
CA GLN A 78 -9.53 -3.31 -4.06
C GLN A 78 -9.01 -3.75 -5.44
N ALA A 79 -7.87 -3.23 -5.87
CA ALA A 79 -7.26 -3.61 -7.14
C ALA A 79 -6.85 -5.09 -7.16
N ASP A 80 -6.29 -5.60 -6.06
CA ASP A 80 -5.89 -7.00 -5.90
C ASP A 80 -7.10 -7.96 -5.96
N MET A 81 -8.33 -7.47 -5.76
CA MET A 81 -9.56 -8.26 -5.92
C MET A 81 -10.02 -8.40 -7.38
N ILE A 82 -9.56 -7.54 -8.30
CA ILE A 82 -10.00 -7.55 -9.70
C ILE A 82 -9.72 -8.90 -10.40
N PRO A 83 -8.52 -9.52 -10.27
CA PRO A 83 -8.27 -10.84 -10.87
C PRO A 83 -9.25 -11.92 -10.37
N TYR A 84 -9.62 -11.88 -9.09
CA TYR A 84 -10.59 -12.80 -8.53
C TYR A 84 -11.98 -12.59 -9.14
N MET A 85 -12.42 -11.34 -9.28
CA MET A 85 -13.71 -11.01 -9.92
C MET A 85 -13.77 -11.54 -11.35
N ILE A 86 -12.69 -11.35 -12.13
CA ILE A 86 -12.60 -11.86 -13.51
C ILE A 86 -12.75 -13.39 -13.55
N VAL A 87 -12.07 -14.10 -12.65
CA VAL A 87 -12.14 -15.55 -12.54
C VAL A 87 -13.56 -15.99 -12.19
N MET A 88 -14.20 -15.35 -11.22
CA MET A 88 -15.58 -15.67 -10.83
C MET A 88 -16.57 -15.47 -11.98
N SER A 89 -16.49 -14.35 -12.70
CA SER A 89 -17.35 -14.11 -13.87
C SER A 89 -17.11 -15.10 -15.01
N GLN A 90 -15.89 -15.62 -15.16
CA GLN A 90 -15.60 -16.68 -16.14
C GLN A 90 -16.21 -18.03 -15.75
N ILE A 91 -16.24 -18.34 -14.45
CA ILE A 91 -16.87 -19.54 -13.90
C ILE A 91 -18.38 -19.49 -14.05
N GLU A 92 -19.00 -18.35 -13.71
CA GLU A 92 -20.45 -18.12 -13.87
C GLU A 92 -20.89 -18.34 -15.32
N ARG A 93 -20.20 -17.72 -16.28
CA ARG A 93 -20.49 -17.91 -17.71
C ARG A 93 -20.35 -19.36 -18.20
N LYS A 94 -19.47 -20.16 -17.58
CA LYS A 94 -19.32 -21.58 -17.92
C LYS A 94 -20.41 -22.43 -17.28
N LEU A 95 -20.81 -22.14 -16.04
CA LEU A 95 -21.93 -22.78 -15.37
C LEU A 95 -23.23 -22.64 -16.16
N GLU A 96 -23.50 -21.44 -16.67
CA GLU A 96 -24.67 -21.15 -17.51
C GLU A 96 -24.65 -21.98 -18.81
N LYS A 97 -23.48 -22.14 -19.43
CA LYS A 97 -23.32 -22.91 -20.67
C LYS A 97 -23.41 -24.42 -20.48
N ASP A 98 -22.91 -24.94 -19.35
CA ASP A 98 -22.80 -26.37 -19.08
C ASP A 98 -24.00 -26.92 -18.28
N ASN A 99 -25.12 -26.18 -18.20
CA ASN A 99 -26.34 -26.56 -17.46
C ASN A 99 -26.07 -26.96 -16.00
N GLY A 100 -25.08 -26.33 -15.35
CA GLY A 100 -24.75 -26.63 -13.96
C GLY A 100 -23.96 -27.93 -13.73
N ASN A 101 -23.19 -28.43 -14.70
CA ASN A 101 -22.31 -29.59 -14.48
C ASN A 101 -21.13 -29.26 -13.54
N TYR A 102 -21.35 -29.40 -12.23
CA TYR A 102 -20.40 -29.04 -11.15
C TYR A 102 -19.07 -29.81 -11.15
N LYS A 103 -18.96 -30.97 -11.83
CA LYS A 103 -17.75 -31.81 -11.82
C LYS A 103 -16.63 -31.24 -12.68
N GLU A 104 -16.95 -30.78 -13.89
CA GLU A 104 -16.00 -30.06 -14.77
C GLU A 104 -15.67 -28.66 -14.23
N LEU A 105 -16.61 -28.07 -13.48
CA LEU A 105 -16.43 -26.75 -12.88
C LEU A 105 -15.32 -26.69 -11.84
N LYS A 106 -15.24 -27.67 -10.92
CA LYS A 106 -14.19 -27.69 -9.88
C LYS A 106 -12.78 -27.76 -10.47
N LYS A 107 -12.61 -28.50 -11.57
CA LYS A 107 -11.33 -28.60 -12.29
C LYS A 107 -10.98 -27.27 -12.95
N THR A 108 -11.95 -26.68 -13.64
CA THR A 108 -11.81 -25.40 -14.34
C THR A 108 -11.59 -24.21 -13.40
N GLN A 109 -12.26 -24.18 -12.25
CA GLN A 109 -12.15 -23.12 -11.24
C GLN A 109 -10.73 -23.05 -10.67
N LYS A 110 -10.09 -24.20 -10.41
CA LYS A 110 -8.69 -24.25 -9.98
C LYS A 110 -7.75 -23.71 -11.05
N ASP A 111 -7.94 -24.08 -12.32
CA ASP A 111 -7.10 -23.62 -13.42
C ASP A 111 -7.25 -22.11 -13.70
N LEU A 112 -8.48 -21.60 -13.66
CA LEU A 112 -8.77 -20.17 -13.83
C LEU A 112 -8.23 -19.36 -12.66
N PHE A 113 -8.36 -19.85 -11.42
CA PHE A 113 -7.79 -19.21 -10.24
C PHE A 113 -6.26 -19.14 -10.31
N MET A 114 -5.61 -20.25 -10.66
CA MET A 114 -4.15 -20.30 -10.85
C MET A 114 -3.68 -19.46 -12.05
N LYS A 115 -4.55 -19.19 -13.03
CA LYS A 115 -4.28 -18.27 -14.14
C LYS A 115 -4.44 -16.81 -13.68
N GLY A 116 -5.52 -16.46 -13.01
CA GLY A 116 -5.76 -15.13 -12.46
C GLY A 116 -4.67 -14.69 -11.48
N LEU A 117 -4.20 -15.59 -10.62
CA LEU A 117 -3.05 -15.33 -9.75
C LEU A 117 -1.76 -15.04 -10.53
N ARG A 118 -1.51 -15.78 -11.62
CA ARG A 118 -0.33 -15.56 -12.48
C ARG A 118 -0.42 -14.25 -13.27
N ASP A 119 -1.60 -13.94 -13.82
CA ASP A 119 -1.81 -12.75 -14.63
C ASP A 119 -1.87 -11.48 -13.75
N GLY A 120 -2.44 -11.56 -12.55
CA GLY A 120 -2.38 -10.50 -11.54
C GLY A 120 -0.95 -10.23 -11.06
N TYR A 121 -0.13 -11.27 -10.87
CA TYR A 121 1.29 -11.11 -10.55
C TYR A 121 2.06 -10.39 -11.67
N LYS A 122 1.73 -10.67 -12.93
CA LYS A 122 2.33 -9.99 -14.09
C LYS A 122 1.89 -8.53 -14.20
N LEU A 123 0.60 -8.23 -14.00
CA LEU A 123 0.09 -6.86 -13.96
C LEU A 123 0.75 -6.03 -12.85
N ALA A 124 0.94 -6.63 -11.68
CA ALA A 124 1.69 -6.00 -10.58
C ALA A 124 3.20 -5.88 -10.83
N GLN A 125 3.76 -6.55 -11.84
CA GLN A 125 5.13 -6.35 -12.32
C GLN A 125 5.20 -5.25 -13.38
N ILE A 126 4.21 -5.15 -14.26
CA ILE A 126 4.13 -4.10 -15.30
C ILE A 126 3.89 -2.72 -14.68
N LEU A 127 3.02 -2.64 -13.66
CA LEU A 127 2.80 -1.41 -12.87
C LEU A 127 4.02 -1.00 -12.00
N LYS A 128 5.15 -1.69 -12.11
CA LYS A 128 6.45 -1.28 -11.51
C LYS A 128 7.43 -0.72 -12.54
N GLU A 129 7.09 -0.74 -13.82
CA GLU A 129 7.97 -0.35 -14.93
C GLU A 129 7.50 0.91 -15.67
N GLU A 130 6.37 1.52 -15.27
CA GLU A 130 5.83 2.79 -15.76
C GLU A 130 5.78 3.84 -14.64
#